data_AF-A0A371KZD1-F1
#
_entry.id   AF-A0A371KZD1-F1
#
_cell.length_a   1.000
_cell.length_b   1.000
_cell.length_c   1.000
_cell.angle_alpha   90.00
_cell.angle_beta   90.00
_cell.angle_gamma   90.00
#
_symmetry.space_group_name_H-M   'P 1'
#
loop_
_entity.id
_entity.type
_entity.pdbx_description
1 polymer ?
#
loop_
_entity_poly.entity_id
_entity_poly.type
_entity_poly.pdbx_seq_one_letter_code
_entity_poly.pdbx_strand_id
1 'polypeptide(L)'
;VRNVEPRHFKPIDDQGKWRLEIPDGKTGGRDTPVSKSLRERVKYLKSAARMRTDESVIDVSTRSLRDWVVDAREQLADDLDDDRWHDLGMHDLRRTWATDTFYSLAFEGVPIAEELTMAWGGWAMTDSGRETFRRNYLGPVPDHVTSRAMAHLLLE
;
A
#
# COMPACT_ATOMS: atom_id res chain seq x y z
N VAL A 1 -3.48 -5.06 -12.58
CA VAL A 1 -2.77 -3.78 -12.67
C VAL A 1 -1.53 -4.01 -13.51
N ARG A 2 -1.67 -3.92 -14.82
CA ARG A 2 -0.54 -3.59 -15.68
C ARG A 2 -0.70 -2.10 -15.99
N ASN A 3 0.40 -1.37 -16.13
CA ASN A 3 0.42 0.02 -16.60
C ASN A 3 0.10 1.08 -15.52
N VAL A 4 0.88 1.12 -14.44
CA VAL A 4 1.01 2.36 -13.65
C VAL A 4 1.92 3.29 -14.45
N GLU A 5 1.46 4.51 -14.73
CA GLU A 5 2.14 5.48 -15.59
C GLU A 5 2.30 6.80 -14.82
N PRO A 6 3.28 7.65 -15.15
CA PRO A 6 3.45 8.94 -14.48
C PRO A 6 2.19 9.81 -14.50
N ARG A 7 1.38 9.74 -15.57
CA ARG A 7 0.12 10.51 -15.69
C ARG A 7 -0.97 10.09 -14.71
N HIS A 8 -0.86 8.91 -14.10
CA HIS A 8 -1.83 8.40 -13.12
C HIS A 8 -1.67 9.04 -11.73
N PHE A 9 -0.56 9.75 -11.48
CA PHE A 9 -0.39 10.54 -10.25
C PHE A 9 -1.16 11.85 -10.38
N LYS A 10 -2.22 12.02 -9.60
CA LYS A 10 -3.10 13.20 -9.61
C LYS A 10 -3.07 13.93 -8.27
N PRO A 11 -3.12 15.28 -8.26
CA PRO A 11 -3.34 16.01 -7.02
C PRO A 11 -4.75 15.73 -6.48
N ILE A 12 -4.87 15.57 -5.16
CA ILE A 12 -6.16 15.53 -4.45
C ILE A 12 -6.60 16.97 -4.14
N ASP A 13 -5.65 17.79 -3.71
CA ASP A 13 -5.83 19.19 -3.34
C ASP A 13 -4.63 20.04 -3.83
N ASP A 14 -4.70 21.33 -3.59
CA ASP A 14 -3.62 22.30 -3.84
C ASP A 14 -2.52 22.26 -2.76
N GLN A 15 -2.75 21.53 -1.66
CA GLN A 15 -1.84 21.41 -0.51
C GLN A 15 -0.79 20.31 -0.69
N GLY A 16 -0.68 19.75 -1.90
CA GLY A 16 0.32 18.75 -2.22
C GLY A 16 -0.01 17.35 -1.73
N LYS A 17 -1.29 17.04 -1.48
CA LYS A 17 -1.74 15.65 -1.34
C LYS A 17 -1.98 15.05 -2.72
N TRP A 18 -1.60 13.78 -2.89
CA TRP A 18 -1.66 13.10 -4.18
C TRP A 18 -2.36 11.76 -4.05
N ARG A 19 -2.97 11.33 -5.16
CA ARG A 19 -3.50 9.99 -5.37
C ARG A 19 -2.85 9.35 -6.59
N LEU A 20 -2.78 8.04 -6.57
CA LEU A 20 -2.56 7.22 -7.75
C LEU A 20 -3.92 6.72 -8.25
N GLU A 21 -4.30 7.15 -9.45
CA GLU A 21 -5.44 6.63 -10.18
C GLU A 21 -5.07 5.28 -10.78
N ILE A 22 -5.82 4.24 -10.43
CA ILE A 22 -5.62 2.89 -10.95
C ILE A 22 -6.81 2.61 -11.85
N PRO A 23 -6.65 2.73 -13.18
CA PRO A 23 -7.78 2.75 -14.11
C PRO A 23 -8.51 1.40 -14.19
N ASP A 24 -7.80 0.30 -13.93
CA ASP A 24 -8.37 -1.04 -14.00
C ASP A 24 -7.84 -1.98 -12.89
N GLY A 25 -8.74 -2.81 -12.39
CA GLY A 25 -8.54 -3.73 -11.28
C GLY A 25 -9.66 -4.76 -11.20
N LYS A 26 -9.49 -5.76 -10.33
CA LYS A 26 -10.46 -6.87 -10.18
C LYS A 26 -11.88 -6.38 -9.86
N THR A 27 -11.99 -5.25 -9.14
CA THR A 27 -13.25 -4.62 -8.74
C THR A 27 -13.50 -3.31 -9.49
N GLY A 28 -12.85 -3.10 -10.64
CA GLY A 28 -12.86 -1.84 -11.38
C GLY A 28 -11.73 -0.89 -10.97
N GLY A 29 -11.81 0.33 -11.51
CA GLY A 29 -10.87 1.41 -11.20
C GLY A 29 -10.98 1.90 -9.76
N ARG A 30 -9.89 2.48 -9.24
CA ARG A 30 -9.85 3.06 -7.89
C ARG A 30 -8.79 4.14 -7.77
N ASP A 31 -8.92 4.96 -6.74
CA ASP A 31 -7.90 5.93 -6.33
C ASP A 31 -7.29 5.52 -4.99
N THR A 32 -5.95 5.51 -4.93
CA THR A 32 -5.20 5.22 -3.69
C THR A 32 -4.37 6.44 -3.32
N PRO A 33 -4.45 6.98 -2.09
CA PRO A 33 -3.54 8.04 -1.65
C PRO A 33 -2.09 7.59 -1.79
N VAL A 34 -1.21 8.51 -2.21
CA VAL A 34 0.22 8.24 -2.32
C VAL A 34 1.02 9.28 -1.57
N SER A 35 2.12 8.83 -0.97
CA SER A 35 3.05 9.73 -0.32
C SER A 35 3.69 10.67 -1.35
N LYS A 36 3.99 11.89 -0.89
CA LYS A 36 4.77 12.85 -1.68
C LYS A 36 6.11 12.26 -2.12
N SER A 37 6.77 11.49 -1.26
CA SER A 37 8.05 10.85 -1.57
C SER A 37 7.96 9.84 -2.71
N LEU A 38 6.92 9.01 -2.77
CA LEU A 38 6.71 8.08 -3.88
C LEU A 38 6.48 8.83 -5.19
N ARG A 39 5.64 9.87 -5.18
CA ARG A 39 5.40 10.73 -6.33
C ARG A 39 6.70 11.36 -6.84
N GLU A 40 7.52 11.92 -5.95
CA GLU A 40 8.78 12.53 -6.37
C GLU A 40 9.76 11.49 -6.94
N ARG A 41 9.84 10.28 -6.36
CA ARG A 41 10.65 9.18 -6.91
C ARG A 41 10.25 8.84 -8.35
N VAL A 42 8.94 8.72 -8.63
CA VAL A 42 8.46 8.45 -9.99
C VAL A 42 8.75 9.62 -10.93
N LYS A 43 8.60 10.86 -10.46
CA LYS A 43 8.96 12.06 -11.25
C LYS A 43 10.45 12.08 -11.60
N TYR A 44 11.33 11.78 -10.64
CA TYR A 44 12.76 11.71 -10.87
C TYR A 44 13.13 10.60 -11.85
N LEU A 45 12.55 9.40 -11.67
CA LEU A 45 12.73 8.28 -12.60
C LEU A 45 12.32 8.66 -14.02
N LYS A 46 11.15 9.26 -14.19
CA LYS A 46 10.66 9.74 -15.48
C LYS A 46 11.65 10.71 -16.12
N SER A 47 12.16 11.68 -15.35
CA SER A 47 13.12 12.65 -15.85
C SER A 47 14.45 11.99 -16.25
N ALA A 48 14.98 11.11 -15.41
CA ALA A 48 16.27 10.45 -15.63
C ALA A 48 16.24 9.50 -16.84
N ALA A 49 15.18 8.70 -16.95
CA ALA A 49 14.99 7.76 -18.05
C ALA A 49 14.34 8.39 -19.29
N ARG A 50 14.07 9.70 -19.29
CA ARG A 50 13.37 10.44 -20.36
C ARG A 50 12.04 9.78 -20.77
N MET A 51 11.34 9.17 -19.81
CA MET A 51 10.11 8.43 -20.05
C MET A 51 8.97 9.36 -20.45
N ARG A 52 8.07 8.88 -21.30
CA ARG A 52 6.83 9.59 -21.60
C ARG A 52 5.87 9.53 -20.41
N THR A 53 4.86 10.39 -20.40
CA THR A 53 3.90 10.40 -19.29
C THR A 53 2.89 9.26 -19.32
N ASP A 54 2.74 8.63 -20.49
CA ASP A 54 1.87 7.50 -20.81
C ASP A 54 2.63 6.17 -20.86
N GLU A 55 3.91 6.19 -20.47
CA GLU A 55 4.76 5.01 -20.43
C GLU A 55 4.71 4.38 -19.04
N SER A 56 4.64 3.04 -19.00
CA SER A 56 4.63 2.28 -17.76
C SER A 56 5.88 2.57 -16.92
N VAL A 57 5.69 2.94 -15.65
CA VAL A 57 6.77 3.15 -14.68
C VAL A 57 7.55 1.85 -14.45
N ILE A 58 6.84 0.72 -14.46
CA ILE A 58 7.40 -0.62 -14.35
C ILE A 58 6.76 -1.48 -15.44
N ASP A 59 7.52 -1.76 -16.50
CA ASP A 59 7.09 -2.59 -17.62
C ASP A 59 7.74 -3.98 -17.56
N VAL A 60 7.35 -4.76 -16.56
CA VAL A 60 7.82 -6.14 -16.39
C VAL A 60 6.65 -7.08 -16.12
N SER A 61 6.89 -8.38 -16.28
CA SER A 61 5.88 -9.40 -15.99
C SER A 61 5.57 -9.48 -14.50
N THR A 62 4.39 -10.00 -14.15
CA THR A 62 4.04 -10.31 -12.76
C THR A 62 5.00 -11.34 -12.15
N ARG A 63 5.62 -12.21 -12.96
CA ARG A 63 6.66 -13.12 -12.49
C ARG A 63 7.91 -12.35 -12.06
N SER A 64 8.38 -11.42 -12.88
CA SER A 64 9.52 -10.56 -12.56
C SER A 64 9.29 -9.76 -11.26
N LEU A 65 8.07 -9.27 -11.03
CA LEU A 65 7.73 -8.61 -9.76
C LEU A 65 7.78 -9.56 -8.55
N ARG A 66 7.39 -10.84 -8.74
CA ARG A 66 7.51 -11.85 -7.68
C ARG A 66 8.97 -12.17 -7.40
N ASP A 67 9.76 -12.33 -8.45
CA ASP A 67 11.19 -12.62 -8.35
C ASP A 67 11.90 -11.49 -7.56
N TRP A 68 11.61 -10.21 -7.84
CA TRP A 68 12.14 -9.09 -7.04
C TRP A 68 11.76 -9.14 -5.55
N VAL A 69 10.57 -9.64 -5.21
CA VAL A 69 10.16 -9.82 -3.81
C VAL A 69 10.88 -11.02 -3.18
N VAL A 70 11.15 -12.07 -3.96
CA VAL A 70 11.95 -13.22 -3.51
C VAL A 70 13.38 -12.77 -3.23
N ASP A 71 14.01 -12.06 -4.15
CA ASP A 71 15.38 -11.56 -3.96
C ASP A 71 15.47 -10.67 -2.71
N ALA A 72 14.50 -9.75 -2.54
CA ALA A 72 14.47 -8.85 -1.39
C ALA A 72 14.25 -9.59 -0.06
N ARG A 73 13.41 -10.63 -0.03
CA ARG A 73 13.13 -11.36 1.21
C ARG A 73 14.24 -12.33 1.60
N GLU A 74 14.96 -12.88 0.63
CA GLU A 74 16.16 -13.68 0.89
C GLU A 74 17.27 -12.80 1.47
N GLN A 75 17.50 -11.62 0.88
CA GLN A 75 18.43 -10.65 1.44
C GLN A 75 18.06 -10.25 2.87
N LEU A 76 16.77 -10.01 3.16
CA LEU A 76 16.32 -9.66 4.51
C LEU A 76 16.47 -10.81 5.52
N ALA A 77 16.26 -12.05 5.09
CA ALA A 77 16.48 -13.22 5.93
C ALA A 77 17.95 -13.31 6.35
N ASP A 78 18.87 -13.14 5.40
CA ASP A 78 20.32 -13.15 5.64
C ASP A 78 20.77 -11.96 6.51
N ASP A 79 20.35 -10.74 6.17
CA ASP A 79 20.78 -9.50 6.83
C ASP A 79 20.30 -9.40 8.29
N LEU A 80 19.14 -10.01 8.60
CA LEU A 80 18.50 -9.94 9.91
C LEU A 80 18.58 -11.25 10.71
N ASP A 81 19.19 -12.30 10.14
CA ASP A 81 19.24 -13.65 10.73
C ASP A 81 17.84 -14.15 11.14
N ASP A 82 16.87 -14.00 10.24
CA ASP A 82 15.46 -14.29 10.49
C ASP A 82 14.77 -14.95 9.29
N ASP A 83 14.74 -16.28 9.31
CA ASP A 83 14.16 -17.11 8.25
C ASP A 83 12.68 -16.81 7.95
N ARG A 84 11.95 -16.15 8.86
CA ARG A 84 10.54 -15.79 8.64
C ARG A 84 10.36 -14.84 7.45
N TRP A 85 11.40 -14.12 7.04
CA TRP A 85 11.35 -13.32 5.82
C TRP A 85 11.13 -14.17 4.57
N HIS A 86 11.51 -15.44 4.55
CA HIS A 86 11.24 -16.33 3.42
C HIS A 86 9.75 -16.57 3.16
N ASP A 87 8.87 -16.30 4.12
CA ASP A 87 7.42 -16.39 3.94
C ASP A 87 6.82 -15.14 3.29
N LEU A 88 7.57 -14.03 3.19
CA LEU A 88 7.07 -12.77 2.64
C LEU A 88 6.67 -12.93 1.16
N GLY A 89 5.43 -12.55 0.84
CA GLY A 89 4.94 -12.43 -0.53
C GLY A 89 4.26 -11.09 -0.82
N MET A 90 3.90 -10.86 -2.09
CA MET A 90 3.19 -9.64 -2.51
C MET A 90 1.85 -9.44 -1.78
N HIS A 91 1.17 -10.53 -1.41
CA HIS A 91 -0.09 -10.44 -0.67
C HIS A 91 0.12 -9.98 0.77
N ASP A 92 1.24 -10.34 1.39
CA ASP A 92 1.60 -9.91 2.74
C ASP A 92 1.98 -8.43 2.77
N LEU A 93 2.61 -7.90 1.72
CA LEU A 93 2.80 -6.45 1.57
C LEU A 93 1.46 -5.71 1.54
N ARG A 94 0.47 -6.21 0.79
CA ARG A 94 -0.88 -5.63 0.76
C ARG A 94 -1.59 -5.77 2.11
N ARG A 95 -1.47 -6.92 2.80
CA ARG A 95 -2.03 -7.16 4.14
C ARG A 95 -1.44 -6.19 5.17
N THR A 96 -0.13 -6.01 5.15
CA THR A 96 0.60 -5.10 6.04
C THR A 96 0.13 -3.67 5.82
N TRP A 97 0.10 -3.20 4.57
CA TRP A 97 -0.40 -1.87 4.23
C TRP A 97 -1.86 -1.66 4.66
N ALA A 98 -2.72 -2.65 4.42
CA ALA A 98 -4.14 -2.58 4.77
C ALA A 98 -4.36 -2.48 6.29
N THR A 99 -3.66 -3.32 7.03
CA THR A 99 -3.71 -3.39 8.50
C THR A 99 -3.23 -2.08 9.09
N ASP A 100 -2.07 -1.61 8.66
CA ASP A 100 -1.47 -0.35 9.10
C ASP A 100 -2.36 0.86 8.83
N THR A 101 -2.90 0.95 7.60
CA THR A 101 -3.79 2.05 7.18
C THR A 101 -5.07 2.08 8.03
N PHE A 102 -5.73 0.93 8.20
CA PHE A 102 -6.96 0.85 8.97
C PHE A 102 -6.74 1.26 10.43
N TYR A 103 -5.77 0.65 11.10
CA TYR A 103 -5.54 0.93 12.53
C TYR A 103 -5.03 2.35 12.76
N SER A 104 -4.18 2.88 11.89
CA SER A 104 -3.73 4.28 11.99
C SER A 104 -4.90 5.25 11.86
N LEU A 105 -5.76 5.09 10.86
CA LEU A 105 -6.93 5.95 10.69
C LEU A 105 -7.93 5.81 11.85
N ALA A 106 -8.19 4.58 12.28
CA ALA A 106 -9.10 4.32 13.39
C ALA A 106 -8.57 4.93 14.70
N PHE A 107 -7.25 4.86 14.93
CA PHE A 107 -6.60 5.46 16.10
C PHE A 107 -6.69 7.00 16.09
N GLU A 108 -6.62 7.64 14.92
CA GLU A 108 -6.89 9.08 14.75
C GLU A 108 -8.38 9.46 14.87
N GLY A 109 -9.26 8.50 15.17
CA GLY A 109 -10.69 8.73 15.32
C GLY A 109 -11.45 8.93 14.01
N VAL A 110 -10.90 8.48 12.87
CA VAL A 110 -11.58 8.58 11.57
C VAL A 110 -12.75 7.58 11.53
N PRO A 111 -14.01 8.04 11.48
CA PRO A 111 -15.18 7.17 11.67
C PRO A 111 -15.43 6.18 10.52
N ILE A 112 -14.82 6.44 9.36
CA ILE A 112 -14.95 5.63 8.14
C ILE A 112 -13.61 4.98 7.75
N ALA A 113 -12.74 4.71 8.73
CA ALA A 113 -11.40 4.14 8.50
C ALA A 113 -11.43 2.83 7.69
N GLU A 114 -12.42 1.96 7.97
CA GLU A 114 -12.59 0.70 7.25
C GLU A 114 -13.00 0.96 5.79
N GLU A 115 -14.01 1.79 5.56
CA GLU A 115 -14.48 2.16 4.23
C GLU A 115 -13.38 2.82 3.39
N LEU A 116 -12.61 3.74 3.98
CA LEU A 116 -11.48 4.38 3.31
C LEU A 116 -10.41 3.37 2.92
N THR A 117 -10.01 2.49 3.85
CA THR A 117 -9.02 1.45 3.58
C THR A 117 -9.50 0.50 2.48
N MET A 118 -10.76 0.08 2.55
CA MET A 118 -11.40 -0.77 1.55
C MET A 118 -11.46 -0.12 0.17
N ALA A 119 -11.87 1.15 0.10
CA ALA A 119 -11.93 1.91 -1.14
C ALA A 119 -10.53 2.04 -1.77
N TRP A 120 -9.53 2.44 -0.98
CA TRP A 120 -8.17 2.66 -1.47
C TRP A 120 -7.48 1.38 -1.93
N GLY A 121 -7.70 0.25 -1.23
CA GLY A 121 -7.12 -1.02 -1.67
C GLY A 121 -7.95 -1.78 -2.71
N GLY A 122 -9.16 -1.30 -3.04
CA GLY A 122 -10.02 -1.92 -4.05
C GLY A 122 -10.65 -3.22 -3.59
N TRP A 123 -11.22 -3.23 -2.39
CA TRP A 123 -12.19 -4.26 -1.99
C TRP A 123 -13.59 -3.84 -2.42
N ALA A 124 -14.45 -4.81 -2.68
CA ALA A 124 -15.86 -4.53 -2.99
C ALA A 124 -16.55 -3.96 -1.74
N MET A 125 -17.38 -2.93 -1.91
CA MET A 125 -18.18 -2.32 -0.84
C MET A 125 -19.49 -3.10 -0.63
N THR A 126 -19.36 -4.42 -0.47
CA THR A 126 -20.45 -5.37 -0.18
C THR A 126 -20.16 -6.08 1.14
N ASP A 127 -21.16 -6.74 1.71
CA ASP A 127 -20.96 -7.52 2.95
C ASP A 127 -19.88 -8.60 2.79
N SER A 128 -19.89 -9.31 1.66
CA SER A 128 -18.87 -10.32 1.34
C SER A 128 -17.47 -9.71 1.10
N GLY A 129 -17.39 -8.50 0.54
CA GLY A 129 -16.13 -7.78 0.37
C GLY A 129 -15.56 -7.32 1.70
N ARG A 130 -16.42 -6.87 2.61
CA ARG A 130 -16.08 -6.50 3.98
C ARG A 130 -15.61 -7.70 4.80
N GLU A 131 -16.30 -8.83 4.70
CA GLU A 131 -15.87 -10.09 5.31
C GLU A 131 -14.49 -10.51 4.78
N THR A 132 -14.28 -10.43 3.46
CA THR A 132 -13.00 -10.75 2.83
C THR A 132 -11.87 -9.84 3.35
N PHE A 133 -12.11 -8.54 3.48
CA PHE A 133 -11.16 -7.58 4.02
C PHE A 133 -10.79 -7.96 5.47
N ARG A 134 -11.78 -8.08 6.35
CA ARG A 134 -11.57 -8.37 7.77
C ARG A 134 -10.90 -9.72 8.01
N ARG A 135 -11.31 -10.77 7.30
CA ARG A 135 -10.81 -12.14 7.55
C ARG A 135 -9.43 -12.39 6.96
N ASN A 136 -9.14 -11.84 5.78
CA ASN A 136 -7.96 -12.25 5.01
C ASN A 136 -6.85 -11.18 4.96
N TYR A 137 -7.19 -9.90 5.23
CA TYR A 137 -6.28 -8.76 5.08
C TYR A 137 -6.09 -7.92 6.32
N LEU A 138 -7.00 -7.99 7.29
CA LEU A 138 -6.82 -7.30 8.56
C LEU A 138 -6.04 -8.20 9.52
N GLY A 139 -4.78 -7.84 9.77
CA GLY A 139 -3.90 -8.50 10.73
C GLY A 139 -4.03 -7.93 12.15
N PRO A 140 -3.12 -8.30 13.06
CA PRO A 140 -3.07 -7.72 14.40
C PRO A 140 -2.76 -6.21 14.36
N VAL A 141 -3.08 -5.51 15.45
CA VAL A 141 -2.75 -4.08 15.61
C VAL A 141 -1.23 -3.90 15.48
N PRO A 142 -0.73 -2.99 14.62
CA PRO A 142 0.69 -2.73 14.48
C PRO A 142 1.32 -2.19 15.77
N ASP A 143 2.56 -2.59 16.04
CA ASP A 143 3.29 -2.20 17.26
C ASP A 143 3.38 -0.69 17.46
N HIS A 144 3.54 0.09 16.38
CA HIS A 144 3.61 1.55 16.49
C HIS A 144 2.25 2.16 16.90
N VAL A 145 1.11 1.57 16.51
CA VAL A 145 -0.22 1.98 16.98
C VAL A 145 -0.37 1.61 18.45
N THR A 146 0.04 0.39 18.83
CA THR A 146 0.04 -0.07 20.23
C THR A 146 0.90 0.85 21.10
N SER A 147 2.11 1.19 20.66
CA SER A 147 3.03 2.10 21.36
C SER A 147 2.41 3.49 21.57
N ARG A 148 1.73 4.03 20.54
CA ARG A 148 0.98 5.29 20.68
C ARG A 148 -0.21 5.16 21.63
N ALA A 149 -0.93 4.04 21.59
CA ALA A 149 -2.05 3.76 22.49
C ALA A 149 -1.60 3.71 23.96
N MET A 150 -0.42 3.14 24.22
CA MET A 150 0.17 3.08 25.56
C MET A 150 0.41 4.45 26.17
N ALA A 151 0.64 5.51 25.38
CA ALA A 151 0.76 6.87 25.88
C ALA A 151 -0.54 7.41 26.53
N HIS A 152 -1.68 6.77 26.27
CA HIS A 152 -2.96 7.08 26.92
C HIS A 152 -3.21 6.23 28.17
N LEU A 153 -2.40 5.21 28.40
CA LEU A 153 -2.45 4.42 29.63
C LEU A 153 -1.59 5.13 30.67
N LEU A 154 -2.14 5.32 31.87
CA LEU A 154 -1.35 5.74 33.04
C LEU A 154 -0.53 4.54 33.52
N LEU A 155 0.52 4.20 32.76
CA LEU A 155 1.51 3.23 33.17
C LEU A 155 2.58 4.01 33.95
N GLU A 156 2.64 3.77 35.27
CA GLU A 156 3.68 4.31 36.17
C GLU A 156 5.09 3.88 35.74
#